data_AF-A0A947TDL1-F1
#
_entry.id   AF-A0A947TDL1-F1
#
_cell.length_a   1.000
_cell.length_b   1.000
_cell.length_c   1.000
_cell.angle_alpha   90.00
_cell.angle_beta   90.00
_cell.angle_gamma   90.00
#
_symmetry.space_group_name_H-M   'P 1'
#
loop_
_entity.id
_entity.type
_entity.pdbx_description
1 polymer ?
#
loop_
_entity_poly.entity_id
_entity_poly.type
_entity_poly.pdbx_seq_one_letter_code
_entity_poly.pdbx_strand_id
1 'polypeptide(L)'
;LFFNNTISIASAIFMAFEPFSLFWSSTVMSETPFLFLFMLSVYLLALSWKNQKWKYIILSAIFLGLAAWIRQIAFLFYPAIVVMTFIMLWRKIALVNIIKILVVFLFVFLAITAPWCIRNKIQFDSYVISNQTHLLYFFNVVPNFLALSTNLSVDQAEEYINNLAVTKAGVDNFNDIYLKDEYIPILKEINSSIIRAQPLIFLKFHLIKALPALTDSGWTNILNFWNIDLGDSSSINISNLLVQKDFQTLFSSLKNMPTFWVRIIGIIFWLLIDLIALIGVVLMIRNKKLLRIALAMLVIIGYFFITSSWAAMARLRLPLQPFLFIFVIYAIYYFIKSYENKRRYTN
;
A
#
# COMPACT_ATOMS: atom_id res chain seq x y z
N LEU A 1 -11.39 -11.73 -17.45
CA LEU A 1 -12.19 -12.52 -16.48
C LEU A 1 -13.58 -11.96 -16.26
N PHE A 2 -13.67 -10.71 -15.78
CA PHE A 2 -14.92 -10.06 -15.41
C PHE A 2 -15.28 -8.84 -16.26
N PHE A 3 -14.35 -8.39 -17.10
CA PHE A 3 -14.49 -7.23 -17.98
C PHE A 3 -14.35 -7.64 -19.44
N ASN A 4 -14.72 -6.72 -20.33
CA ASN A 4 -14.39 -6.80 -21.75
C ASN A 4 -12.86 -6.83 -21.95
N ASN A 5 -12.41 -7.49 -23.01
CA ASN A 5 -11.01 -7.53 -23.42
C ASN A 5 -10.43 -6.12 -23.60
N THR A 6 -11.20 -5.18 -24.16
CA THR A 6 -10.77 -3.79 -24.33
C THR A 6 -10.35 -3.13 -23.02
N ILE A 7 -11.18 -3.26 -21.97
CA ILE A 7 -10.89 -2.67 -20.65
C ILE A 7 -9.65 -3.33 -20.03
N SER A 8 -9.54 -4.65 -20.18
CA SER A 8 -8.42 -5.42 -19.63
C SER A 8 -7.09 -5.04 -20.29
N ILE A 9 -7.06 -4.98 -21.63
CA ILE A 9 -5.87 -4.62 -22.40
C ILE A 9 -5.48 -3.16 -22.16
N ALA A 10 -6.45 -2.24 -22.20
CA ALA A 10 -6.16 -0.82 -21.96
C ALA A 10 -5.65 -0.57 -20.53
N SER A 11 -6.16 -1.28 -19.52
CA SER A 11 -5.64 -1.18 -18.14
C SER A 11 -4.20 -1.72 -18.03
N ALA A 12 -3.90 -2.82 -18.72
CA ALA A 12 -2.55 -3.39 -18.74
C ALA A 12 -1.55 -2.49 -19.48
N ILE A 13 -1.94 -1.90 -20.62
CA ILE A 13 -1.13 -0.91 -21.33
C ILE A 13 -0.89 0.30 -20.44
N PHE A 14 -1.94 0.83 -19.80
CA PHE A 14 -1.78 2.00 -18.94
C PHE A 14 -0.83 1.72 -17.77
N MET A 15 -0.90 0.53 -17.15
CA MET A 15 0.06 0.10 -16.13
C MET A 15 1.49 -0.01 -16.69
N ALA A 16 1.67 -0.61 -17.87
CA ALA A 16 2.98 -0.86 -18.46
C ALA A 16 3.70 0.44 -18.85
N PHE A 17 2.96 1.47 -19.25
CA PHE A 17 3.50 2.76 -19.67
C PHE A 17 3.42 3.85 -18.60
N GLU A 18 2.86 3.57 -17.42
CA GLU A 18 2.90 4.53 -16.33
C GLU A 18 4.37 4.72 -15.88
N PRO A 19 4.91 5.95 -15.89
CA PRO A 19 6.35 6.18 -15.75
C PRO A 19 6.97 5.56 -14.50
N PHE A 20 6.27 5.61 -13.37
CA PHE A 20 6.77 5.07 -12.12
C PHE A 20 6.74 3.53 -12.11
N SER A 21 5.69 2.92 -12.64
CA SER A 21 5.60 1.46 -12.84
C SER A 21 6.71 0.94 -13.76
N LEU A 22 6.94 1.62 -14.88
CA LEU A 22 8.01 1.31 -15.82
C LEU A 22 9.38 1.39 -15.13
N PHE A 23 9.62 2.48 -14.39
CA PHE A 23 10.85 2.68 -13.63
C PHE A 23 11.12 1.57 -12.61
N TRP A 24 10.16 1.24 -11.74
CA TRP A 24 10.41 0.20 -10.73
C TRP A 24 10.59 -1.17 -11.34
N SER A 25 9.99 -1.44 -12.51
CA SER A 25 10.18 -2.70 -13.23
C SER A 25 11.61 -2.88 -13.76
N SER A 26 12.36 -1.79 -14.01
CA SER A 26 13.76 -1.84 -14.46
C SER A 26 14.78 -1.82 -13.32
N THR A 27 14.33 -1.64 -12.07
CA THR A 27 15.19 -1.69 -10.88
C THR A 27 15.16 -3.06 -10.20
N VAL A 28 16.32 -3.53 -9.70
CA VAL A 28 16.42 -4.79 -8.95
C VAL A 28 15.93 -4.57 -7.53
N MET A 29 14.63 -4.77 -7.31
CA MET A 29 13.93 -4.45 -6.07
C MET A 29 12.92 -5.54 -5.69
N SER A 30 12.54 -5.62 -4.42
CA SER A 30 11.65 -6.69 -3.93
C SER A 30 10.19 -6.51 -4.37
N GLU A 31 9.81 -5.32 -4.84
CA GLU A 31 8.49 -4.95 -5.35
C GLU A 31 8.10 -5.77 -6.57
N THR A 32 8.97 -5.87 -7.57
CA THR A 32 8.64 -6.53 -8.83
C THR A 32 8.26 -8.01 -8.64
N PRO A 33 9.10 -8.86 -7.98
CA PRO A 33 8.71 -10.24 -7.72
C PRO A 33 7.54 -10.35 -6.72
N PHE A 34 7.44 -9.45 -5.74
CA PHE A 34 6.29 -9.40 -4.83
C PHE A 34 4.98 -9.14 -5.60
N LEU A 35 4.93 -8.09 -6.42
CA LEU A 35 3.75 -7.69 -7.19
C LEU A 35 3.32 -8.78 -8.15
N PHE A 36 4.27 -9.41 -8.83
CA PHE A 36 3.98 -10.54 -9.71
C PHE A 36 3.27 -11.68 -8.96
N LEU A 37 3.84 -12.16 -7.85
CA LEU A 37 3.27 -13.26 -7.06
C LEU A 37 1.93 -12.85 -6.42
N PHE A 38 1.84 -11.63 -5.92
CA PHE A 38 0.62 -11.07 -5.34
C PHE A 38 -0.51 -10.99 -6.38
N MET A 39 -0.24 -10.41 -7.55
CA MET A 39 -1.23 -10.29 -8.63
C MET A 39 -1.64 -11.66 -9.17
N LEU A 40 -0.70 -12.61 -9.28
CA LEU A 40 -1.00 -13.99 -9.65
C LEU A 40 -1.89 -14.67 -8.61
N SER A 41 -1.63 -14.46 -7.32
CA SER A 41 -2.50 -14.96 -6.24
C SER A 41 -3.92 -14.39 -6.35
N VAL A 42 -4.07 -13.07 -6.52
CA VAL A 42 -5.39 -12.42 -6.67
C VAL A 42 -6.11 -12.91 -7.93
N TYR A 43 -5.39 -13.09 -9.05
CA TYR A 43 -5.95 -13.64 -10.29
C TYR A 43 -6.46 -15.07 -10.11
N LEU A 44 -5.69 -15.94 -9.45
CA LEU A 44 -6.08 -17.32 -9.16
C LEU A 44 -7.25 -17.37 -8.18
N LEU A 45 -7.29 -16.49 -7.18
CA LEU A 45 -8.44 -16.35 -6.29
C LEU A 45 -9.69 -15.97 -7.08
N ALA A 46 -9.59 -15.01 -7.98
CA ALA A 46 -10.68 -14.63 -8.88
C ALA A 46 -11.15 -15.78 -9.78
N LEU A 47 -10.23 -16.59 -10.31
CA LEU A 47 -10.55 -17.81 -11.05
C LEU A 47 -11.29 -18.83 -10.18
N SER A 48 -10.90 -18.96 -8.91
CA SER A 48 -11.55 -19.86 -7.97
C SER A 48 -13.02 -19.47 -7.75
N TRP A 49 -13.34 -18.18 -7.66
CA TRP A 49 -14.71 -17.71 -7.49
C TRP A 49 -15.59 -17.98 -8.72
N LYS A 50 -15.00 -17.96 -9.92
CA LYS A 50 -15.71 -18.23 -11.17
C LYS A 50 -15.91 -19.73 -11.41
N ASN A 51 -14.85 -20.52 -11.21
CA ASN A 51 -14.81 -21.93 -11.64
C ASN A 51 -15.02 -22.92 -10.49
N GLN A 52 -14.94 -22.47 -9.24
CA GLN A 52 -15.08 -23.27 -8.01
C GLN A 52 -14.17 -24.52 -7.95
N LYS A 53 -12.99 -24.45 -8.59
CA LYS A 53 -12.00 -25.53 -8.57
C LYS A 53 -10.98 -25.32 -7.46
N TRP A 54 -10.74 -26.36 -6.66
CA TRP A 54 -9.77 -26.38 -5.55
C TRP A 54 -8.34 -26.00 -5.98
N LYS A 55 -7.92 -26.42 -7.18
CA LYS A 55 -6.61 -26.08 -7.75
C LYS A 55 -6.32 -24.57 -7.67
N TYR A 56 -7.31 -23.74 -7.99
CA TYR A 56 -7.10 -22.28 -7.99
C TYR A 56 -6.97 -21.69 -6.58
N ILE A 57 -7.69 -22.27 -5.60
CA ILE A 57 -7.59 -21.86 -4.19
C ILE A 57 -6.21 -22.20 -3.64
N ILE A 58 -5.77 -23.45 -3.86
CA ILE A 58 -4.47 -23.94 -3.40
C ILE A 58 -3.34 -23.13 -4.02
N LEU A 59 -3.35 -22.95 -5.35
CA LEU A 59 -2.32 -22.15 -6.02
C LEU A 59 -2.34 -20.69 -5.55
N SER A 60 -3.51 -20.08 -5.39
CA SER A 60 -3.63 -18.72 -4.88
C SER A 60 -3.00 -18.58 -3.48
N ALA A 61 -3.29 -19.51 -2.57
CA ALA A 61 -2.71 -19.52 -1.22
C ALA A 61 -1.19 -19.73 -1.23
N ILE A 62 -0.67 -20.61 -2.11
CA ILE A 62 0.77 -20.81 -2.30
C ILE A 62 1.44 -19.51 -2.74
N PHE A 63 0.93 -18.87 -3.80
CA PHE A 63 1.51 -17.64 -4.33
C PHE A 63 1.42 -16.47 -3.34
N LEU A 64 0.36 -16.39 -2.52
CA LEU A 64 0.30 -15.39 -1.45
C LEU A 64 1.34 -15.68 -0.35
N GLY A 65 1.53 -16.94 0.02
CA GLY A 65 2.56 -17.36 0.97
C GLY A 65 3.97 -16.99 0.51
N LEU A 66 4.27 -17.26 -0.77
CA LEU A 66 5.53 -16.85 -1.38
C LEU A 66 5.67 -15.32 -1.45
N ALA A 67 4.60 -14.58 -1.77
CA ALA A 67 4.62 -13.13 -1.72
C ALA A 67 4.89 -12.60 -0.30
N ALA A 68 4.37 -13.27 0.73
CA ALA A 68 4.59 -12.92 2.14
C ALA A 68 6.04 -13.12 2.60
N TRP A 69 6.78 -14.06 2.00
CA TRP A 69 8.22 -14.19 2.21
C TRP A 69 9.01 -13.02 1.63
N ILE A 70 8.57 -12.45 0.51
CA ILE A 70 9.24 -11.31 -0.10
C ILE A 70 8.92 -10.02 0.65
N ARG A 71 7.63 -9.80 0.97
CA ARG A 71 7.19 -8.64 1.75
C ARG A 71 6.17 -9.07 2.79
N GLN A 72 6.48 -8.79 4.06
CA GLN A 72 5.62 -9.04 5.22
C GLN A 72 4.20 -8.46 5.09
N ILE A 73 4.01 -7.42 4.26
CA ILE A 73 2.69 -6.84 3.99
C ILE A 73 1.74 -7.82 3.30
N ALA A 74 2.19 -8.88 2.62
CA ALA A 74 1.27 -9.92 2.15
C ALA A 74 0.78 -10.83 3.29
N PHE A 75 1.51 -10.90 4.40
CA PHE A 75 1.12 -11.76 5.54
C PHE A 75 -0.19 -11.30 6.18
N LEU A 76 -0.36 -9.99 6.30
CA LEU A 76 -1.57 -9.39 6.88
C LEU A 76 -2.74 -9.31 5.88
N PHE A 77 -2.62 -9.87 4.67
CA PHE A 77 -3.64 -9.78 3.63
C PHE A 77 -4.79 -10.79 3.78
N TYR A 78 -4.63 -11.83 4.62
CA TYR A 78 -5.66 -12.87 4.78
C TYR A 78 -7.06 -12.32 5.19
N PRO A 79 -7.21 -11.35 6.10
CA PRO A 79 -8.51 -10.73 6.37
C PRO A 79 -9.16 -10.10 5.13
N ALA A 80 -8.38 -9.51 4.22
CA ALA A 80 -8.88 -9.00 2.95
C ALA A 80 -9.43 -10.14 2.08
N ILE A 81 -8.74 -11.30 2.02
CA ILE A 81 -9.20 -12.51 1.32
C ILE A 81 -10.55 -12.99 1.86
N VAL A 82 -10.72 -12.98 3.20
CA VAL A 82 -11.98 -13.33 3.85
C VAL A 82 -13.10 -12.42 3.36
N VAL A 83 -12.92 -11.11 3.51
CA VAL A 83 -13.94 -10.10 3.12
C VAL A 83 -14.27 -10.21 1.63
N MET A 84 -13.26 -10.29 0.75
CA MET A 84 -13.44 -10.41 -0.70
C MET A 84 -14.20 -11.69 -1.08
N THR A 85 -13.86 -12.83 -0.48
CA THR A 85 -14.51 -14.11 -0.75
C THR A 85 -15.97 -14.09 -0.30
N PHE A 86 -16.26 -13.51 0.87
CA PHE A 86 -17.63 -13.26 1.31
C PHE A 86 -18.38 -12.37 0.32
N ILE A 87 -17.85 -11.21 -0.06
CA ILE A 87 -18.47 -10.32 -1.05
C ILE A 87 -18.80 -11.06 -2.36
N MET A 88 -17.87 -11.89 -2.85
CA MET A 88 -18.01 -12.54 -4.15
C MET A 88 -18.97 -13.73 -4.14
N LEU A 89 -18.98 -14.53 -3.08
CA LEU A 89 -19.67 -15.82 -3.01
C LEU A 89 -20.91 -15.83 -2.10
N TRP A 90 -21.13 -14.79 -1.28
CA TRP A 90 -22.30 -14.70 -0.41
C TRP A 90 -23.60 -14.84 -1.20
N ARG A 91 -24.51 -15.66 -0.67
CA ARG A 91 -25.79 -16.07 -1.27
C ARG A 91 -25.69 -16.77 -2.65
N LYS A 92 -24.49 -17.06 -3.16
CA LYS A 92 -24.30 -17.86 -4.38
C LYS A 92 -24.02 -19.34 -4.09
N ILE A 93 -23.41 -19.62 -2.95
CA ILE A 93 -23.12 -20.97 -2.47
C ILE A 93 -23.46 -21.06 -0.97
N ALA A 94 -23.57 -22.28 -0.46
CA ALA A 94 -23.79 -22.52 0.97
C ALA A 94 -22.63 -21.95 1.81
N LEU A 95 -22.95 -21.40 2.99
CA LEU A 95 -21.98 -20.80 3.92
C LEU A 95 -20.83 -21.77 4.27
N VAL A 96 -21.16 -23.05 4.48
CA VAL A 96 -20.19 -24.11 4.76
C VAL A 96 -19.13 -24.20 3.65
N ASN A 97 -19.49 -24.00 2.39
CA ASN A 97 -18.53 -24.04 1.28
C ASN A 97 -17.63 -22.80 1.27
N ILE A 98 -18.14 -21.62 1.63
CA ILE A 98 -17.30 -20.42 1.81
C ILE A 98 -16.27 -20.65 2.92
N ILE A 99 -16.72 -21.18 4.06
CA ILE A 99 -15.83 -21.49 5.19
C ILE A 99 -14.77 -22.51 4.78
N LYS A 100 -15.14 -23.59 4.07
CA LYS A 100 -14.18 -24.58 3.56
C LYS A 100 -13.12 -23.94 2.65
N ILE A 101 -13.52 -23.04 1.74
CA ILE A 101 -12.57 -22.31 0.87
C ILE A 101 -11.58 -21.52 1.72
N LEU A 102 -12.07 -20.77 2.72
CA LEU A 102 -11.23 -19.93 3.58
C LEU A 102 -10.29 -20.75 4.46
N VAL A 103 -10.78 -21.84 5.05
CA VAL A 103 -9.97 -22.75 5.88
C VAL A 103 -8.87 -23.42 5.05
N VAL A 104 -9.20 -23.92 3.86
CA VAL A 104 -8.19 -24.52 2.96
C VAL A 104 -7.16 -23.48 2.53
N PHE A 105 -7.61 -22.27 2.18
CA PHE A 105 -6.70 -21.18 1.85
C PHE A 105 -5.75 -20.87 3.00
N LEU A 106 -6.29 -20.70 4.22
CA LEU A 106 -5.50 -20.39 5.41
C LEU A 106 -4.51 -21.50 5.74
N PHE A 107 -4.94 -22.75 5.68
CA PHE A 107 -4.09 -23.90 5.97
C PHE A 107 -2.90 -23.97 5.00
N VAL A 108 -3.14 -23.83 3.69
CA VAL A 108 -2.06 -23.84 2.69
C VAL A 108 -1.15 -22.62 2.85
N PHE A 109 -1.73 -21.43 3.08
CA PHE A 109 -0.96 -20.21 3.31
C PHE A 109 -0.04 -20.31 4.55
N LEU A 110 -0.56 -20.86 5.65
CA LEU A 110 0.22 -21.12 6.85
C LEU A 110 1.27 -22.21 6.62
N ALA A 111 0.95 -23.27 5.87
CA ALA A 111 1.94 -24.32 5.56
C ALA A 111 3.14 -23.76 4.78
N ILE A 112 2.92 -22.79 3.88
CA ILE A 112 4.02 -22.12 3.16
C ILE A 112 4.77 -21.15 4.07
N THR A 113 4.11 -20.41 4.94
CA THR A 113 4.77 -19.37 5.77
C THR A 113 5.39 -19.92 7.06
N ALA A 114 4.88 -21.03 7.59
CA ALA A 114 5.27 -21.60 8.88
C ALA A 114 6.75 -21.99 8.98
N PRO A 115 7.43 -22.58 7.97
CA PRO A 115 8.82 -22.97 8.11
C PRO A 115 9.73 -21.81 8.53
N TRP A 116 9.48 -20.62 8.00
CA TRP A 116 10.22 -19.41 8.38
C TRP A 116 9.87 -18.94 9.80
N CYS A 117 8.58 -18.92 10.16
CA CYS A 117 8.15 -18.55 11.51
C CYS A 117 8.68 -19.52 12.58
N ILE A 118 8.74 -20.82 12.29
CA ILE A 118 9.31 -21.85 13.17
C ILE A 118 10.81 -21.61 13.34
N ARG A 119 11.54 -21.38 12.24
CA ARG A 119 12.96 -21.00 12.30
C ARG A 119 13.18 -19.76 13.16
N ASN A 120 12.31 -18.74 13.02
CA ASN A 120 12.39 -17.53 13.83
C ASN A 120 12.08 -17.79 15.31
N LYS A 121 11.16 -18.71 15.63
CA LYS A 121 10.88 -19.11 17.01
C LYS A 121 12.08 -19.80 17.64
N ILE A 122 12.76 -20.66 16.89
CA ILE A 122 13.94 -21.41 17.39
C ILE A 122 15.13 -20.46 17.59
N GLN A 123 15.35 -19.50 16.69
CA GLN A 123 16.54 -18.65 16.70
C GLN A 123 16.38 -17.36 17.51
N PHE A 124 15.17 -16.78 17.54
CA PHE A 124 14.91 -15.43 18.07
C PHE A 124 13.74 -15.38 19.05
N ASP A 125 13.23 -16.54 19.47
CA ASP A 125 12.06 -16.70 20.34
C ASP A 125 10.75 -16.04 19.81
N SER A 126 10.70 -15.67 18.53
CA SER A 126 9.62 -14.87 17.92
C SER A 126 8.94 -15.58 16.74
N TYR A 127 7.61 -15.53 16.68
CA TYR A 127 6.82 -16.05 15.56
C TYR A 127 6.64 -15.06 14.40
N VAL A 128 7.20 -13.85 14.52
CA VAL A 128 7.04 -12.80 13.50
C VAL A 128 7.93 -13.11 12.31
N ILE A 129 7.44 -12.93 11.08
CA ILE A 129 8.23 -13.13 9.86
C ILE A 129 9.40 -12.14 9.77
N SER A 130 9.19 -10.90 10.21
CA SER A 130 10.20 -9.84 10.21
C SER A 130 9.92 -8.78 11.29
N ASN A 131 10.97 -8.34 11.97
CA ASN A 131 10.93 -7.21 12.91
C ASN A 131 10.91 -5.83 12.21
N GLN A 132 10.98 -5.81 10.88
CA GLN A 132 11.05 -4.58 10.08
C GLN A 132 9.92 -3.61 10.41
N THR A 133 8.69 -4.10 10.64
CA THR A 133 7.57 -3.22 11.01
C THR A 133 7.83 -2.46 12.32
N HIS A 134 8.39 -3.12 13.34
CA HIS A 134 8.64 -2.48 14.63
C HIS A 134 9.75 -1.42 14.55
N LEU A 135 10.84 -1.74 13.84
CA LEU A 135 11.94 -0.81 13.59
C LEU A 135 11.46 0.41 12.81
N LEU A 136 10.68 0.17 11.76
CA LEU A 136 10.13 1.23 10.94
C LEU A 136 9.22 2.18 11.71
N TYR A 137 8.38 1.64 12.58
CA TYR A 137 7.54 2.46 13.44
C TYR A 137 8.39 3.31 14.38
N PHE A 138 9.45 2.72 14.96
CA PHE A 138 10.35 3.43 15.86
C PHE A 138 11.12 4.54 15.16
N PHE A 139 11.71 4.27 14.00
CA PHE A 139 12.56 5.26 13.31
C PHE A 139 11.78 6.30 12.50
N ASN A 140 10.62 5.95 11.95
CA ASN A 140 9.94 6.81 10.98
C ASN A 140 8.58 7.30 11.48
N VAL A 141 7.79 6.43 12.10
CA VAL A 141 6.39 6.77 12.44
C VAL A 141 6.33 7.57 13.72
N VAL A 142 6.97 7.09 14.79
CA VAL A 142 6.84 7.64 16.14
C VAL A 142 7.48 9.04 16.27
N PRO A 143 8.69 9.32 15.75
CA PRO A 143 9.25 10.68 15.78
C PRO A 143 8.36 11.69 15.07
N ASN A 144 7.90 11.34 13.86
CA ASN A 144 7.01 12.19 13.07
C ASN A 144 5.65 12.41 13.76
N PHE A 145 5.13 11.38 14.43
CA PHE A 145 3.90 11.46 15.20
C PHE A 145 4.08 12.34 16.45
N LEU A 146 5.17 12.15 17.19
CA LEU A 146 5.50 12.96 18.35
C LEU A 146 5.66 14.42 17.98
N ALA A 147 6.41 14.74 16.92
CA ALA A 147 6.57 16.10 16.41
C ALA A 147 5.25 16.75 15.94
N LEU A 148 4.21 15.97 15.60
CA LEU A 148 2.87 16.51 15.35
C LEU A 148 2.07 16.71 16.65
N SER A 149 2.16 15.73 17.55
CA SER A 149 1.39 15.73 18.80
C SER A 149 1.94 16.68 19.87
N THR A 150 3.20 17.07 19.73
CA THR A 150 3.95 17.95 20.62
C THR A 150 4.55 19.08 19.78
N ASN A 151 4.99 20.17 20.41
CA ASN A 151 5.68 21.26 19.71
C ASN A 151 7.18 20.97 19.50
N LEU A 152 7.59 19.69 19.43
CA LEU A 152 8.97 19.29 19.19
C LEU A 152 9.30 19.26 17.70
N SER A 153 10.55 19.54 17.34
CA SER A 153 11.05 19.19 16.00
C SER A 153 11.15 17.65 15.85
N VAL A 154 11.26 17.17 14.61
CA VAL A 154 11.44 15.73 14.35
C VAL A 154 12.73 15.22 14.99
N ASP A 155 13.80 16.00 14.92
CA ASP A 155 15.11 15.65 15.50
C ASP A 155 15.03 15.59 17.03
N GLN A 156 14.33 16.54 17.67
CA GLN A 156 14.10 16.51 19.11
C GLN A 156 13.24 15.31 19.53
N ALA A 157 12.23 14.96 18.73
CA ALA A 157 11.40 13.79 18.98
C ALA A 157 12.19 12.49 18.82
N GLU A 158 13.09 12.41 17.84
CA GLU A 158 13.99 11.28 17.63
C GLU A 158 14.98 11.13 18.80
N GLU A 159 15.62 12.22 19.22
CA GLU A 159 16.52 12.22 20.37
C GLU A 159 15.79 11.77 21.65
N TYR A 160 14.57 12.25 21.88
CA TYR A 160 13.74 11.85 23.01
C TYR A 160 13.47 10.33 23.03
N ILE A 161 13.04 9.74 21.90
CA ILE A 161 12.74 8.31 21.88
C ILE A 161 14.01 7.45 21.96
N ASN A 162 15.13 7.92 21.40
CA ASN A 162 16.42 7.23 21.49
C ASN A 162 16.89 7.19 22.95
N ASN A 163 16.84 8.32 23.66
CA ASN A 163 17.18 8.39 25.09
C ASN A 163 16.25 7.54 25.95
N LEU A 164 14.96 7.49 25.62
CA LEU A 164 14.00 6.60 26.29
C LEU A 164 14.35 5.12 26.06
N ALA A 165 14.76 4.75 24.84
CA ALA A 165 15.18 3.39 24.53
C ALA A 165 16.46 3.00 25.27
N VAL A 166 17.47 3.88 25.30
CA VAL A 166 18.72 3.72 26.07
C VAL A 166 18.43 3.48 27.55
N THR A 167 17.60 4.35 28.13
CA THR A 167 17.22 4.25 29.55
C THR A 167 16.48 2.94 29.86
N LYS A 168 15.52 2.54 29.01
CA LYS A 168 14.76 1.30 29.21
C LYS A 168 15.60 0.04 28.99
N ALA A 169 16.55 0.09 28.07
CA ALA A 169 17.46 -1.01 27.78
C ALA A 169 18.58 -1.14 28.82
N GLY A 170 18.87 -0.09 29.58
CA GLY A 170 19.97 -0.07 30.55
C GLY A 170 21.34 -0.11 29.87
N VAL A 171 21.47 0.53 28.70
CA VAL A 171 22.73 0.65 27.94
C VAL A 171 23.22 2.09 27.96
N ASP A 172 24.48 2.31 27.54
CA ASP A 172 25.08 3.65 27.55
C ASP A 172 24.77 4.44 26.26
N ASN A 173 24.64 3.76 25.12
CA ASN A 173 24.45 4.41 23.82
C ASN A 173 23.35 3.75 22.99
N PHE A 174 22.63 4.56 22.21
CA PHE A 174 21.61 4.06 21.28
C PHE A 174 22.19 3.15 20.19
N ASN A 175 23.47 3.30 19.82
CA ASN A 175 24.16 2.38 18.92
C ASN A 175 24.20 0.94 19.45
N ASP A 176 24.09 0.75 20.77
CA ASP A 176 23.99 -0.59 21.37
C ASP A 176 22.62 -1.23 21.15
N ILE A 177 21.60 -0.43 20.80
CA ILE A 177 20.23 -0.88 20.50
C ILE A 177 19.99 -0.98 18.99
N TYR A 178 20.61 -0.09 18.21
CA TYR A 178 20.32 0.10 16.80
C TYR A 178 20.39 -1.20 15.99
N LEU A 179 19.23 -1.58 15.41
CA LEU A 179 19.06 -2.78 14.58
C LEU A 179 19.42 -4.12 15.27
N LYS A 180 19.44 -4.18 16.61
CA LYS A 180 19.65 -5.42 17.35
C LYS A 180 18.33 -6.05 17.77
N ASP A 181 18.14 -7.32 17.43
CA ASP A 181 16.88 -8.05 17.64
C ASP A 181 16.48 -8.18 19.12
N GLU A 182 17.46 -8.25 20.03
CA GLU A 182 17.23 -8.39 21.47
C GLU A 182 16.45 -7.21 22.08
N TYR A 183 16.58 -6.00 21.50
CA TYR A 183 15.90 -4.80 21.99
C TYR A 183 14.58 -4.50 21.27
N ILE A 184 14.19 -5.29 20.26
CA ILE A 184 12.91 -5.13 19.56
C ILE A 184 11.70 -5.11 20.50
N PRO A 185 11.62 -5.95 21.56
CA PRO A 185 10.54 -5.87 22.53
C PRO A 185 10.42 -4.49 23.19
N ILE A 186 11.55 -3.86 23.53
CA ILE A 186 11.61 -2.52 24.12
C ILE A 186 11.14 -1.46 23.12
N LEU A 187 11.64 -1.50 21.89
CA LEU A 187 11.22 -0.57 20.84
C LEU A 187 9.72 -0.70 20.53
N LYS A 188 9.21 -1.93 20.51
CA LYS A 188 7.78 -2.22 20.32
C LYS A 188 6.93 -1.67 21.48
N GLU A 189 7.41 -1.80 22.71
CA GLU A 189 6.74 -1.25 23.88
C GLU A 189 6.66 0.28 23.79
N ILE A 190 7.78 0.95 23.49
CA ILE A 190 7.86 2.41 23.31
C ILE A 190 6.89 2.88 22.21
N ASN A 191 6.92 2.23 21.04
CA ASN A 191 5.99 2.51 19.94
C ASN A 191 4.54 2.42 20.42
N SER A 192 4.21 1.33 21.11
CA SER A 192 2.84 1.09 21.59
C SER A 192 2.41 2.08 22.67
N SER A 193 3.29 2.45 23.60
CA SER A 193 2.94 3.37 24.69
C SER A 193 2.65 4.77 24.15
N ILE A 194 3.47 5.26 23.21
CA ILE A 194 3.31 6.59 22.62
C ILE A 194 2.04 6.64 21.78
N ILE A 195 1.79 5.64 20.92
CA ILE A 195 0.61 5.62 20.05
C ILE A 195 -0.68 5.50 20.87
N ARG A 196 -0.70 4.65 21.92
CA ARG A 196 -1.88 4.45 22.77
C ARG A 196 -2.20 5.64 23.67
N ALA A 197 -1.23 6.51 23.95
CA ALA A 197 -1.48 7.72 24.73
C ALA A 197 -2.41 8.70 23.99
N GLN A 198 -2.41 8.70 22.64
CA GLN A 198 -3.17 9.66 21.84
C GLN A 198 -3.74 9.03 20.54
N PRO A 199 -4.68 8.07 20.64
CA PRO A 199 -5.12 7.26 19.52
C PRO A 199 -5.84 8.06 18.42
N LEU A 200 -6.63 9.08 18.79
CA LEU A 200 -7.35 9.92 17.83
C LEU A 200 -6.41 10.83 17.01
N ILE A 201 -5.37 11.36 17.66
CA ILE A 201 -4.35 12.17 17.00
C ILE A 201 -3.52 11.27 16.08
N PHE A 202 -3.20 10.05 16.53
CA PHE A 202 -2.52 9.07 15.70
C PHE A 202 -3.33 8.69 14.46
N LEU A 203 -4.65 8.50 14.59
CA LEU A 203 -5.52 8.23 13.44
C LEU A 203 -5.48 9.37 12.42
N LYS A 204 -5.55 10.62 12.89
CA LYS A 204 -5.42 11.80 12.01
C LYS A 204 -4.05 11.83 11.32
N PHE A 205 -2.97 11.60 12.08
CA PHE A 205 -1.60 11.51 11.54
C PHE A 205 -1.51 10.44 10.45
N HIS A 206 -2.01 9.24 10.72
CA HIS A 206 -1.98 8.10 9.82
C HIS A 206 -2.74 8.38 8.52
N LEU A 207 -3.91 9.02 8.59
CA LEU A 207 -4.68 9.40 7.42
C LEU A 207 -3.96 10.46 6.56
N ILE A 208 -3.34 11.47 7.19
CA ILE A 208 -2.58 12.50 6.47
C ILE A 208 -1.35 11.89 5.77
N LYS A 209 -0.62 11.01 6.47
CA LYS A 209 0.57 10.34 5.94
C LYS A 209 0.26 9.28 4.88
N ALA A 210 -0.99 8.84 4.77
CA ALA A 210 -1.45 8.00 3.68
C ALA A 210 -1.72 8.77 2.38
N LEU A 211 -1.96 10.08 2.43
CA LEU A 211 -2.29 10.89 1.23
C LEU A 211 -1.23 10.83 0.13
N PRO A 212 0.09 10.88 0.43
CA PRO A 212 1.12 10.75 -0.60
C PRO A 212 1.06 9.42 -1.36
N ALA A 213 0.51 8.34 -0.77
CA ALA A 213 0.31 7.11 -1.52
C ALA A 213 -0.70 7.27 -2.68
N LEU A 214 -1.54 8.32 -2.66
CA LEU A 214 -2.46 8.66 -3.75
C LEU A 214 -1.87 9.75 -4.65
N THR A 215 -1.24 10.79 -4.08
CA THR A 215 -0.87 11.99 -4.82
C THR A 215 0.59 12.07 -5.26
N ASP A 216 1.51 11.35 -4.62
CA ASP A 216 2.92 11.36 -5.00
C ASP A 216 3.10 10.63 -6.34
N SER A 217 3.72 11.29 -7.32
CA SER A 217 4.03 10.66 -8.61
C SER A 217 5.27 9.79 -8.55
N GLY A 218 6.18 10.05 -7.61
CA GLY A 218 7.48 9.43 -7.54
C GLY A 218 8.40 9.78 -8.72
N TRP A 219 8.02 10.74 -9.58
CA TRP A 219 8.82 11.13 -10.74
C TRP A 219 10.11 11.83 -10.37
N THR A 220 10.15 12.53 -9.23
CA THR A 220 11.39 13.08 -8.68
C THR A 220 12.40 11.98 -8.37
N ASN A 221 11.95 10.79 -7.93
CA ASN A 221 12.84 9.66 -7.68
C ASN A 221 13.42 9.10 -8.97
N ILE A 222 12.66 9.13 -10.06
CA ILE A 222 13.13 8.71 -11.40
C ILE A 222 14.25 9.64 -11.87
N LEU A 223 14.04 10.95 -11.76
CA LEU A 223 15.01 11.96 -12.18
C LEU A 223 16.29 11.90 -11.32
N ASN A 224 16.13 11.77 -10.00
CA ASN A 224 17.27 11.58 -9.08
C ASN A 224 18.06 10.31 -9.41
N PHE A 225 17.39 9.20 -9.75
CA PHE A 225 18.06 7.96 -10.13
C PHE A 225 18.91 8.12 -11.40
N TRP A 226 18.54 9.02 -12.31
CA TRP A 226 19.34 9.36 -13.50
C TRP A 226 20.33 10.50 -13.27
N ASN A 227 20.59 10.89 -12.02
CA ASN A 227 21.47 12.00 -11.65
C ASN A 227 21.11 13.30 -12.37
N ILE A 228 19.83 13.50 -12.71
CA ILE A 228 19.35 14.78 -13.22
C ILE A 228 19.27 15.70 -12.01
N ASP A 229 20.20 16.65 -11.95
CA ASP A 229 20.25 17.63 -10.87
C ASP A 229 19.01 18.53 -10.93
N LEU A 230 18.18 18.43 -9.90
CA LEU A 230 17.01 19.27 -9.71
C LEU A 230 17.19 20.21 -8.50
N GLY A 231 18.39 20.27 -7.91
CA GLY A 231 18.72 20.95 -6.67
C GLY A 231 18.46 20.10 -5.41
N ASP A 232 18.94 20.58 -4.25
CA ASP A 232 18.90 19.92 -2.92
C ASP A 232 17.49 19.61 -2.36
N SER A 233 16.43 19.90 -3.12
CA SER A 233 15.03 19.70 -2.69
C SER A 233 14.48 18.28 -2.89
N SER A 234 15.32 17.33 -3.32
CA SER A 234 14.98 15.91 -3.43
C SER A 234 14.46 15.29 -2.11
N SER A 235 14.69 15.96 -0.98
CA SER A 235 14.33 15.55 0.37
C SER A 235 13.05 16.19 0.94
N ILE A 236 12.43 17.18 0.25
CA ILE A 236 11.31 17.93 0.84
C ILE A 236 10.07 17.04 0.92
N ASN A 237 9.65 16.67 2.13
CA ASN A 237 8.44 15.92 2.35
C ASN A 237 7.26 16.86 2.60
N ILE A 238 6.46 17.15 1.56
CA ILE A 238 5.27 18.04 1.66
C ILE A 238 4.31 17.56 2.75
N SER A 239 4.15 16.24 2.93
CA SER A 239 3.27 15.74 3.99
C SER A 239 3.79 16.11 5.38
N ASN A 240 5.12 16.16 5.58
CA ASN A 240 5.71 16.64 6.84
C ASN A 240 5.46 18.13 7.03
N LEU A 241 5.66 18.95 5.99
CA LEU A 241 5.43 20.38 6.07
C LEU A 241 3.95 20.72 6.35
N LEU A 242 3.01 19.97 5.74
CA LEU A 242 1.58 20.10 6.02
C LEU A 242 1.22 19.69 7.45
N VAL A 243 1.82 18.60 7.94
CA VAL A 243 1.68 18.12 9.32
C VAL A 243 2.19 19.16 10.31
N GLN A 244 3.35 19.76 10.04
CA GLN A 244 3.99 20.79 10.87
C GLN A 244 3.38 22.19 10.69
N LYS A 245 2.44 22.36 9.73
CA LYS A 245 1.88 23.66 9.33
C LYS A 245 2.95 24.67 8.89
N ASP A 246 4.09 24.21 8.42
CA ASP A 246 5.17 25.06 7.94
C ASP A 246 4.92 25.50 6.50
N PHE A 247 3.92 26.38 6.34
CA PHE A 247 3.56 26.94 5.05
C PHE A 247 4.63 27.88 4.51
N GLN A 248 5.44 28.50 5.38
CA GLN A 248 6.47 29.42 4.95
C GLN A 248 7.60 28.68 4.22
N THR A 249 8.10 27.58 4.79
CA THR A 249 9.07 26.70 4.13
C THR A 249 8.45 26.01 2.93
N LEU A 250 7.17 25.63 2.99
CA LEU A 250 6.45 25.13 1.82
C LEU A 250 6.54 26.13 0.67
N PHE A 251 6.04 27.36 0.85
CA PHE A 251 5.98 28.41 -0.18
C PHE A 251 7.35 28.91 -0.65
N SER A 252 8.35 29.02 0.23
CA SER A 252 9.70 29.41 -0.15
C SER A 252 10.36 28.33 -1.01
N SER A 253 10.11 27.05 -0.70
CA SER A 253 10.55 25.91 -1.50
C SER A 253 9.83 25.81 -2.86
N LEU A 254 8.66 26.46 -3.05
CA LEU A 254 7.91 26.43 -4.31
C LEU A 254 8.43 27.41 -5.38
N LYS A 255 9.16 28.46 -5.01
CA LYS A 255 9.43 29.59 -5.94
C LYS A 255 10.60 29.37 -6.90
N ASN A 256 11.54 28.46 -6.63
CA ASN A 256 12.87 28.53 -7.24
C ASN A 256 13.42 27.24 -7.90
N MET A 257 12.64 26.17 -8.14
CA MET A 257 13.25 24.89 -8.55
C MET A 257 12.49 24.09 -9.63
N PRO A 258 13.20 23.47 -10.60
CA PRO A 258 12.62 22.50 -11.53
C PRO A 258 11.92 21.30 -10.88
N THR A 259 12.37 20.84 -9.70
CA THR A 259 11.68 19.81 -8.89
C THR A 259 10.23 20.16 -8.60
N PHE A 260 9.94 21.43 -8.34
CA PHE A 260 8.62 21.89 -7.98
C PHE A 260 7.62 21.62 -9.10
N TRP A 261 7.95 21.98 -10.34
CA TRP A 261 7.07 21.78 -11.49
C TRP A 261 6.81 20.29 -11.74
N VAL A 262 7.84 19.44 -11.70
CA VAL A 262 7.68 17.99 -11.86
C VAL A 262 6.74 17.44 -10.79
N ARG A 263 6.88 17.89 -9.55
CA ARG A 263 6.03 17.43 -8.45
C ARG A 263 4.60 17.93 -8.55
N ILE A 264 4.38 19.20 -8.88
CA ILE A 264 3.03 19.75 -9.05
C ILE A 264 2.32 19.09 -10.23
N ILE A 265 2.98 18.94 -11.37
CA ILE A 265 2.42 18.22 -12.52
C ILE A 265 2.09 16.79 -12.13
N GLY A 266 2.99 16.12 -11.40
CA GLY A 266 2.76 14.77 -10.86
C GLY A 266 1.53 14.68 -9.95
N ILE A 267 1.39 15.63 -9.01
CA ILE A 267 0.23 15.69 -8.10
C ILE A 267 -1.05 15.94 -8.88
N ILE A 268 -1.07 16.91 -9.80
CA ILE A 268 -2.25 17.21 -10.63
C ILE A 268 -2.63 15.99 -11.47
N PHE A 269 -1.65 15.33 -12.09
CA PHE A 269 -1.86 14.10 -12.85
C PHE A 269 -2.53 13.03 -11.98
N TRP A 270 -1.99 12.76 -10.79
CA TRP A 270 -2.55 11.74 -9.91
C TRP A 270 -3.92 12.11 -9.33
N LEU A 271 -4.15 13.38 -9.00
CA LEU A 271 -5.48 13.86 -8.59
C LEU A 271 -6.52 13.64 -9.71
N LEU A 272 -6.16 13.89 -10.97
CA LEU A 272 -7.04 13.61 -12.11
C LEU A 272 -7.30 12.11 -12.26
N ILE A 273 -6.27 11.28 -12.13
CA ILE A 273 -6.40 9.82 -12.16
C ILE A 273 -7.34 9.32 -11.06
N ASP A 274 -7.16 9.79 -9.82
CA ASP A 274 -8.00 9.43 -8.69
C ASP A 274 -9.45 9.90 -8.87
N LEU A 275 -9.67 11.08 -9.44
CA LEU A 275 -11.00 11.61 -9.72
C LEU A 275 -11.73 10.80 -10.79
N ILE A 276 -11.03 10.42 -11.87
CA ILE A 276 -11.58 9.52 -12.90
C ILE A 276 -11.83 8.12 -12.33
N ALA A 277 -10.92 7.61 -11.50
CA ALA A 277 -11.09 6.33 -10.81
C ALA A 277 -12.33 6.35 -9.90
N LEU A 278 -12.57 7.43 -9.16
CA LEU A 278 -13.75 7.60 -8.32
C LEU A 278 -15.04 7.56 -9.15
N ILE A 279 -15.06 8.21 -10.31
CA ILE A 279 -16.18 8.10 -11.26
C ILE A 279 -16.37 6.64 -11.70
N GLY A 280 -15.27 5.94 -12.02
CA GLY A 280 -15.29 4.52 -12.38
C GLY A 280 -15.86 3.63 -11.28
N VAL A 281 -15.48 3.87 -10.02
CA VAL A 281 -16.04 3.20 -8.85
C VAL A 281 -17.55 3.40 -8.77
N VAL A 282 -18.01 4.66 -8.86
CA VAL A 282 -19.45 4.99 -8.80
C VAL A 282 -20.22 4.29 -9.93
N LEU A 283 -19.70 4.32 -11.15
CA LEU A 283 -20.32 3.66 -12.30
C LEU A 283 -20.36 2.14 -12.16
N MET A 284 -19.30 1.52 -11.63
CA MET A 284 -19.26 0.07 -11.41
C MET A 284 -20.18 -0.39 -10.27
N ILE A 285 -20.25 0.36 -9.16
CA ILE A 285 -21.15 0.06 -8.03
C ILE A 285 -22.62 0.15 -8.46
N ARG A 286 -22.98 1.11 -9.31
CA ARG A 286 -24.32 1.24 -9.88
C ARG A 286 -24.69 0.08 -10.82
N ASN A 287 -23.70 -0.62 -11.39
CA ASN A 287 -23.93 -1.79 -12.24
C ASN A 287 -24.00 -3.07 -11.39
N LYS A 288 -25.21 -3.65 -11.27
CA LYS A 288 -25.44 -4.89 -10.47
C LYS A 288 -24.51 -6.05 -10.82
N LYS A 289 -24.06 -6.17 -12.09
CA LYS A 289 -23.13 -7.23 -12.52
C LYS A 289 -21.70 -6.99 -12.02
N LEU A 290 -21.31 -5.72 -11.85
CA LEU A 290 -19.95 -5.32 -11.50
C LEU A 290 -19.78 -4.94 -10.03
N LEU A 291 -20.87 -4.69 -9.31
CA LEU A 291 -20.87 -4.28 -7.89
C LEU A 291 -19.91 -5.11 -7.03
N ARG A 292 -20.03 -6.45 -7.06
CA ARG A 292 -19.20 -7.33 -6.21
C ARG A 292 -17.71 -7.24 -6.57
N ILE A 293 -17.39 -7.06 -7.85
CA ILE A 293 -16.02 -6.91 -8.33
C ILE A 293 -15.46 -5.56 -7.88
N ALA A 294 -16.24 -4.48 -8.00
CA ALA A 294 -15.86 -3.16 -7.51
C ALA A 294 -15.54 -3.19 -6.01
N LEU A 295 -16.42 -3.79 -5.20
CA LEU A 295 -16.22 -3.93 -3.76
C LEU A 295 -14.99 -4.77 -3.43
N ALA A 296 -14.77 -5.88 -4.12
CA ALA A 296 -13.57 -6.70 -3.91
C ALA A 296 -12.28 -5.94 -4.24
N MET A 297 -12.24 -5.17 -5.32
CA MET A 297 -11.09 -4.31 -5.67
C MET A 297 -10.88 -3.19 -4.65
N LEU A 298 -11.95 -2.57 -4.15
CA LEU A 298 -11.89 -1.55 -3.10
C LEU A 298 -11.34 -2.11 -1.78
N VAL A 299 -11.59 -3.39 -1.46
CA VAL A 299 -10.97 -4.04 -0.29
C VAL A 299 -9.44 -4.12 -0.47
N ILE A 300 -8.94 -4.42 -1.67
CA ILE A 300 -7.50 -4.43 -1.94
C ILE A 300 -6.90 -3.03 -1.83
N ILE A 301 -7.53 -2.04 -2.46
CA ILE A 301 -7.07 -0.64 -2.40
C ILE A 301 -7.08 -0.15 -0.96
N GLY A 302 -8.17 -0.37 -0.22
CA GLY A 302 -8.29 0.01 1.18
C GLY A 302 -7.29 -0.67 2.08
N TYR A 303 -7.02 -1.97 1.85
CA TYR A 303 -5.98 -2.70 2.56
C TYR A 303 -4.61 -2.02 2.41
N PHE A 304 -4.14 -1.84 1.16
CA PHE A 304 -2.83 -1.24 0.93
C PHE A 304 -2.78 0.22 1.38
N PHE A 305 -3.86 0.99 1.18
CA PHE A 305 -3.93 2.37 1.66
C PHE A 305 -3.74 2.47 3.17
N ILE A 306 -4.38 1.60 3.95
CA ILE A 306 -4.27 1.58 5.42
C ILE A 306 -2.87 1.12 5.87
N THR A 307 -2.32 0.09 5.24
CA THR A 307 -1.02 -0.48 5.64
C THR A 307 0.20 0.32 5.18
N SER A 308 0.02 1.21 4.21
CA SER A 308 1.10 1.99 3.57
C SER A 308 1.24 3.42 4.07
N SER A 309 0.44 3.82 5.06
CA SER A 309 0.37 5.18 5.58
C SER A 309 1.65 5.68 6.26
N TRP A 310 2.58 4.80 6.65
CA TRP A 310 3.72 5.17 7.49
C TRP A 310 4.84 5.87 6.71
N ALA A 311 4.92 5.69 5.39
CA ALA A 311 6.11 6.05 4.62
C ALA A 311 5.96 7.26 3.71
N ALA A 312 4.74 7.74 3.46
CA ALA A 312 4.50 8.88 2.56
C ALA A 312 5.23 8.77 1.20
N MET A 313 5.24 7.58 0.57
CA MET A 313 5.98 7.31 -0.67
C MET A 313 5.07 6.77 -1.79
N ALA A 314 5.25 7.26 -3.03
CA ALA A 314 4.60 6.73 -4.23
C ALA A 314 4.80 5.22 -4.43
N ARG A 315 5.94 4.67 -3.98
CA ARG A 315 6.32 3.25 -4.07
C ARG A 315 5.26 2.32 -3.48
N LEU A 316 4.57 2.76 -2.43
CA LEU A 316 3.58 1.96 -1.75
C LEU A 316 2.23 1.88 -2.49
N ARG A 317 2.07 2.65 -3.58
CA ARG A 317 0.92 2.58 -4.49
C ARG A 317 1.02 1.46 -5.54
N LEU A 318 2.21 0.91 -5.79
CA LEU A 318 2.38 -0.10 -6.84
C LEU A 318 1.39 -1.30 -6.73
N PRO A 319 1.08 -1.84 -5.52
CA PRO A 319 0.12 -2.93 -5.40
C PRO A 319 -1.34 -2.55 -5.64
N LEU A 320 -1.69 -1.26 -5.52
CA LEU A 320 -3.05 -0.77 -5.69
C LEU A 320 -3.32 -0.22 -7.10
N GLN A 321 -2.27 0.20 -7.82
CA GLN A 321 -2.34 0.76 -9.18
C GLN A 321 -3.12 -0.11 -10.19
N PRO A 322 -2.89 -1.45 -10.29
CA PRO A 322 -3.63 -2.26 -11.26
C PRO A 322 -5.15 -2.17 -11.09
N PHE A 323 -5.62 -2.07 -9.84
CA PHE A 323 -7.04 -1.98 -9.52
C PHE A 323 -7.58 -0.57 -9.75
N LEU A 324 -6.80 0.46 -9.40
CA LEU A 324 -7.13 1.85 -9.67
C LEU A 324 -7.29 2.09 -11.18
N PHE A 325 -6.36 1.58 -11.99
CA PHE A 325 -6.38 1.75 -13.44
C PHE A 325 -7.55 1.05 -14.11
N ILE A 326 -8.01 -0.09 -13.58
CA ILE A 326 -9.25 -0.71 -14.06
C ILE A 326 -10.45 0.24 -13.86
N PHE A 327 -10.55 0.94 -12.72
CA PHE A 327 -11.61 1.92 -12.50
C PHE A 327 -11.50 3.10 -13.49
N VAL A 328 -10.29 3.62 -13.71
CA VAL A 328 -10.02 4.70 -14.66
C VAL A 328 -10.48 4.31 -16.06
N ILE A 329 -10.00 3.19 -16.57
CA ILE A 329 -10.29 2.71 -17.91
C ILE A 329 -11.78 2.35 -18.06
N TYR A 330 -12.42 1.81 -17.02
CA TYR A 330 -13.85 1.55 -17.02
C TYR A 330 -14.66 2.87 -17.17
N ALA A 331 -14.29 3.93 -16.45
CA ALA A 331 -14.93 5.23 -16.56
C ALA A 331 -14.83 5.81 -17.98
N ILE A 332 -13.60 5.83 -18.53
CA ILE A 332 -13.34 6.32 -19.89
C ILE A 332 -14.14 5.50 -20.91
N TYR A 333 -14.10 4.18 -20.83
CA TYR A 333 -14.84 3.29 -21.73
C TYR A 333 -16.35 3.54 -21.67
N TYR A 334 -16.90 3.75 -20.47
CA TYR A 334 -18.32 4.04 -20.29
C TYR A 334 -18.75 5.33 -21.00
N PHE A 335 -17.97 6.41 -20.88
CA PHE A 335 -18.28 7.68 -21.54
C PHE A 335 -18.14 7.60 -23.07
N ILE A 336 -17.10 6.94 -23.57
CA ILE A 336 -16.93 6.72 -25.02
C ILE A 336 -18.14 5.98 -25.59
N LYS A 337 -18.56 4.87 -24.95
CA LYS A 337 -19.74 4.11 -25.39
C LYS A 337 -21.03 4.90 -25.29
N SER A 338 -21.19 5.70 -24.25
CA SER A 338 -22.38 6.56 -24.08
C SER A 338 -22.46 7.63 -25.17
N TYR A 339 -21.32 8.19 -25.57
CA TYR A 339 -21.23 9.17 -26.65
C TYR A 339 -21.51 8.54 -28.03
N GLU A 340 -20.89 7.38 -28.32
CA GLU A 340 -21.15 6.62 -29.55
C GLU A 340 -22.64 6.27 -29.70
N ASN A 341 -23.28 5.84 -28.62
CA ASN A 341 -24.71 5.52 -28.63
C ASN A 341 -25.56 6.75 -28.92
N LYS A 342 -25.30 7.89 -28.25
CA LYS A 342 -26.05 9.15 -28.52
C LYS A 342 -25.94 9.57 -29.98
N ARG A 343 -24.74 9.51 -30.57
CA ARG A 343 -24.49 9.89 -31.97
C ARG A 343 -25.25 9.01 -32.97
N ARG A 344 -25.45 7.72 -32.66
CA ARG A 344 -26.22 6.78 -33.48
C ARG A 344 -27.74 7.03 -33.46
N TYR A 345 -28.26 7.77 -32.49
CA TYR A 345 -29.68 8.12 -32.41
C TYR A 345 -29.98 9.53 -32.96
N THR A 346 -28.95 10.36 -33.17
CA THR A 346 -29.08 11.71 -33.73
C THR A 346 -28.79 11.80 -35.23
N ASN A 347 -28.16 10.76 -35.80
CA ASN A 347 -27.95 10.56 -37.23
C ASN A 347 -28.87 9.44 -37.71
#